data_AF-J9GUL3-F1
#
_entry.id   AF-J9GUL3-F1
#
_cell.length_a   1.000
_cell.length_b   1.000
_cell.length_c   1.000
_cell.angle_alpha   90.00
_cell.angle_beta   90.00
_cell.angle_gamma   90.00
#
_symmetry.space_group_name_H-M   'P 1'
#
loop_
_entity.id
_entity.type
_entity.pdbx_description
1 polymer ?
#
loop_
_entity_poly.entity_id
_entity_poly.type
_entity_poly.pdbx_seq_one_letter_code
_entity_poly.pdbx_strand_id
1 'polypeptide(L)'
;MEERKNVLLAVKALEKLPADLSLIIVGRQTKYAEKVKRYIRRHQLDQRVRFLQGVPNSVLPAIYQMAEAFVYPSRYEGFGIPVIEAIQSGLPVVAATGSCLEEAGGPHSFYVDPDDSEGLREAVLKPLPSATASCPRHRSISAASRMATWRDRCSTATRE
;
A
#
# COMPACT_ATOMS: atom_id res chain seq x y z
N MET A 1 -2.67 6.34 -10.02
CA MET A 1 -3.30 5.05 -9.69
C MET A 1 -3.67 4.36 -10.99
N GLU A 2 -2.90 3.37 -11.40
CA GLU A 2 -3.08 2.64 -12.66
C GLU A 2 -3.67 1.25 -12.38
N GLU A 3 -4.28 0.61 -13.37
CA GLU A 3 -4.94 -0.69 -13.17
C GLU A 3 -3.96 -1.78 -12.71
N ARG A 4 -2.71 -1.76 -13.20
CA ARG A 4 -1.65 -2.68 -12.75
C ARG A 4 -1.36 -2.62 -11.25
N LYS A 5 -1.56 -1.45 -10.61
CA LYS A 5 -1.36 -1.28 -9.15
C LYS A 5 -2.43 -1.99 -8.32
N ASN A 6 -3.55 -2.36 -8.97
CA ASN A 6 -4.60 -3.21 -8.41
C ASN A 6 -5.14 -2.75 -7.05
N VAL A 7 -5.24 -1.44 -6.84
CA VAL A 7 -5.70 -0.86 -5.56
C VAL A 7 -7.11 -1.31 -5.20
N LEU A 8 -7.92 -1.71 -6.19
CA LEU A 8 -9.24 -2.29 -5.96
C LEU A 8 -9.19 -3.55 -5.06
N LEU A 9 -8.13 -4.36 -5.14
CA LEU A 9 -7.96 -5.54 -4.28
C LEU A 9 -7.88 -5.14 -2.80
N ALA A 10 -7.11 -4.10 -2.48
CA ALA A 10 -6.99 -3.58 -1.12
C ALA A 10 -8.34 -3.04 -0.59
N VAL A 11 -9.13 -2.39 -1.45
CA VAL A 11 -10.48 -1.92 -1.08
C VAL A 11 -11.42 -3.10 -0.82
N LYS A 12 -11.37 -4.16 -1.64
CA LYS A 12 -12.14 -5.39 -1.41
C LYS A 12 -11.75 -6.08 -0.10
N ALA A 13 -10.46 -6.12 0.23
CA ALA A 13 -10.01 -6.67 1.51
C ALA A 13 -10.47 -5.81 2.69
N LEU A 14 -10.46 -4.47 2.56
CA LEU A 14 -10.93 -3.54 3.59
C LEU A 14 -12.38 -3.77 4.01
N GLU A 15 -13.25 -4.14 3.07
CA GLU A 15 -14.65 -4.51 3.33
C GLU A 15 -14.78 -5.57 4.44
N LYS A 16 -13.82 -6.49 4.51
CA LYS A 16 -13.80 -7.61 5.45
C LYS A 16 -12.87 -7.39 6.65
N LEU A 17 -12.14 -6.28 6.69
CA LEU A 17 -11.26 -5.93 7.80
C LEU A 17 -12.04 -5.24 8.93
N PRO A 18 -11.59 -5.38 10.19
CA PRO A 18 -12.12 -4.66 11.35
C PRO A 18 -12.45 -3.19 11.08
N ALA A 19 -13.58 -2.73 11.60
CA ALA A 19 -14.15 -1.41 11.26
C ALA A 19 -13.29 -0.22 11.69
N ASP A 20 -12.40 -0.41 12.66
CA ASP A 20 -11.43 0.57 13.15
C ASP A 20 -10.24 0.77 12.21
N LEU A 21 -10.05 -0.11 11.22
CA LEU A 21 -9.04 0.02 10.18
C LEU A 21 -9.53 0.89 9.03
N SER A 22 -8.70 1.88 8.67
CA SER A 22 -8.88 2.76 7.51
C SER A 22 -7.77 2.55 6.47
N LEU A 23 -8.08 2.77 5.20
CA LEU A 23 -7.15 2.67 4.08
C LEU A 23 -6.77 4.06 3.55
N ILE A 24 -5.48 4.36 3.55
CA ILE A 24 -4.92 5.58 2.95
C ILE A 24 -4.32 5.24 1.59
N ILE A 25 -4.87 5.81 0.52
CA ILE A 25 -4.39 5.60 -0.85
C ILE A 25 -3.63 6.83 -1.31
N VAL A 26 -2.33 6.69 -1.55
CA VAL A 26 -1.48 7.80 -1.99
C VAL A 26 -1.21 7.72 -3.50
N GLY A 27 -1.52 8.78 -4.22
CA GLY A 27 -1.13 8.95 -5.62
C GLY A 27 -2.16 9.68 -6.48
N ARG A 28 -1.78 9.96 -7.74
CA ARG A 28 -2.64 10.69 -8.68
C ARG A 28 -3.91 9.89 -8.98
N GLN A 29 -5.06 10.56 -8.97
CA GLN A 29 -6.31 9.97 -9.41
C GLN A 29 -6.34 9.92 -10.95
N THR A 30 -6.69 8.76 -11.51
CA THR A 30 -6.80 8.51 -12.95
C THR A 30 -8.20 7.96 -13.26
N LYS A 31 -8.49 7.59 -14.52
CA LYS A 31 -9.73 6.87 -14.87
C LYS A 31 -9.96 5.61 -14.04
N TYR A 32 -8.90 4.88 -13.68
CA TYR A 32 -9.01 3.71 -12.80
C TYR A 32 -9.46 4.09 -11.38
N ALA A 33 -9.14 5.30 -10.92
CA ALA A 33 -9.61 5.77 -9.62
C ALA A 33 -11.14 5.88 -9.56
N GLU A 34 -11.80 6.20 -10.66
CA GLU A 34 -13.27 6.24 -10.70
C GLU A 34 -13.89 4.84 -10.55
N LYS A 35 -13.25 3.79 -11.07
CA LYS A 35 -13.65 2.39 -10.84
C LYS A 35 -13.56 2.04 -9.36
N VAL A 36 -12.47 2.43 -8.70
CA VAL A 36 -12.27 2.21 -7.26
C VAL A 36 -13.28 3.01 -6.43
N LYS A 37 -13.47 4.31 -6.69
CA LYS A 37 -14.46 5.14 -6.00
C LYS A 37 -15.89 4.62 -6.14
N ARG A 38 -16.26 4.09 -7.31
CA ARG A 38 -17.57 3.47 -7.53
C ARG A 38 -17.78 2.26 -6.64
N TYR A 39 -16.75 1.43 -6.49
CA TYR A 39 -16.78 0.30 -5.55
C TYR A 39 -16.93 0.79 -4.12
N ILE A 40 -16.12 1.75 -3.68
CA ILE A 40 -16.17 2.34 -2.33
C ILE A 40 -17.59 2.81 -1.98
N ARG A 41 -18.23 3.58 -2.86
CA ARG A 41 -19.59 4.08 -2.66
C ARG A 41 -20.64 2.98 -2.59
N ARG A 42 -20.54 1.98 -3.47
CA ARG A 42 -21.48 0.85 -3.51
C ARG A 42 -21.42 0.02 -2.23
N HIS A 43 -20.24 -0.10 -1.62
CA HIS A 43 -19.99 -0.88 -0.41
C HIS A 43 -19.91 -0.02 0.86
N GLN A 44 -20.29 1.27 0.78
CA GLN A 44 -20.38 2.20 1.92
C GLN A 44 -19.06 2.37 2.70
N LEU A 45 -17.92 2.35 1.99
CA LEU A 45 -16.58 2.44 2.57
C LEU A 45 -16.01 3.87 2.60
N ASP A 46 -16.82 4.89 2.25
CA ASP A 46 -16.35 6.27 2.07
C ASP A 46 -15.68 6.87 3.32
N GLN A 47 -16.14 6.49 4.51
CA GLN A 47 -15.55 6.95 5.78
C GLN A 47 -14.22 6.27 6.12
N ARG A 48 -13.95 5.10 5.51
CA ARG A 48 -12.77 4.27 5.79
C ARG A 48 -11.67 4.41 4.75
N VAL A 49 -11.92 5.08 3.62
CA VAL A 49 -10.94 5.24 2.54
C VAL A 49 -10.61 6.70 2.32
N ARG A 50 -9.33 7.08 2.43
CA ARG A 50 -8.86 8.44 2.14
C ARG A 50 -7.89 8.45 0.98
N PHE A 51 -8.12 9.33 0.01
CA PHE A 51 -7.21 9.54 -1.11
C PHE A 51 -6.33 10.77 -0.85
N LEU A 52 -5.01 10.58 -0.84
CA LEU A 52 -4.04 11.67 -0.74
C LEU A 52 -3.38 11.89 -2.11
N GLN A 53 -3.41 13.15 -2.57
CA GLN A 53 -2.82 13.57 -3.83
C GLN A 53 -1.76 14.64 -3.60
N GLY A 54 -0.80 14.75 -4.51
CA GLY A 54 0.22 15.81 -4.45
C GLY A 54 1.17 15.72 -3.25
N VAL A 55 1.19 14.60 -2.52
CA VAL A 55 2.06 14.41 -1.36
C VAL A 55 3.53 14.53 -1.79
N PRO A 56 4.32 15.44 -1.19
CA PRO A 56 5.75 15.54 -1.46
C PRO A 56 6.48 14.26 -1.00
N ASN A 57 7.56 13.89 -1.69
CA ASN A 57 8.32 12.69 -1.32
C ASN A 57 8.90 12.77 0.11
N SER A 58 9.23 13.98 0.58
CA SER A 58 9.69 14.22 1.95
C SER A 58 8.65 13.92 3.03
N VAL A 59 7.35 13.85 2.67
CA VAL A 59 6.25 13.58 3.60
C VAL A 59 5.87 12.09 3.62
N LEU A 60 6.24 11.32 2.59
CA LEU A 60 5.93 9.89 2.51
C LEU A 60 6.43 9.10 3.74
N PRO A 61 7.66 9.31 4.25
CA PRO A 61 8.11 8.63 5.47
C PRO A 61 7.20 8.89 6.67
N ALA A 62 6.70 10.12 6.84
CA ALA A 62 5.79 10.44 7.93
C ALA A 62 4.44 9.69 7.78
N ILE A 63 3.96 9.50 6.55
CA ILE A 63 2.77 8.69 6.29
C ILE A 63 3.03 7.22 6.63
N TYR A 64 4.20 6.69 6.22
CA TYR A 64 4.58 5.33 6.56
C TYR A 64 4.65 5.13 8.08
N GLN A 65 5.26 6.05 8.83
CA GLN A 65 5.35 5.97 10.30
C GLN A 65 4.00 6.01 11.04
N MET A 66 2.94 6.52 10.40
CA MET A 66 1.59 6.51 10.97
C MET A 66 0.76 5.28 10.59
N ALA A 67 1.25 4.46 9.66
CA ALA A 67 0.57 3.26 9.23
C ALA A 67 0.93 2.06 10.14
N GLU A 68 0.04 1.08 10.22
CA GLU A 68 0.30 -0.19 10.91
C GLU A 68 0.75 -1.29 9.97
N ALA A 69 0.44 -1.16 8.68
CA ALA A 69 0.88 -2.04 7.62
C ALA A 69 0.94 -1.29 6.29
N PHE A 70 1.80 -1.76 5.39
CA PHE A 70 1.90 -1.31 4.02
C PHE A 70 1.39 -2.40 3.07
N VAL A 71 0.44 -2.03 2.20
CA VAL A 71 -0.20 -2.96 1.25
C VAL A 71 0.13 -2.55 -0.18
N TYR A 72 0.67 -3.48 -0.96
CA TYR A 72 1.13 -3.23 -2.31
C TYR A 72 0.74 -4.36 -3.28
N PRO A 73 -0.55 -4.44 -3.67
CA PRO A 73 -1.11 -5.59 -4.40
C PRO A 73 -0.85 -5.51 -5.93
N SER A 74 0.23 -4.84 -6.34
CA SER A 74 0.51 -4.55 -7.75
C SER A 74 0.85 -5.81 -8.52
N ARG A 75 0.26 -5.99 -9.71
CA ARG A 75 0.53 -7.15 -10.57
C ARG A 75 1.89 -7.09 -11.27
N TYR A 76 2.41 -5.89 -11.47
CA TYR A 76 3.67 -5.70 -12.20
C TYR A 76 4.37 -4.40 -11.81
N GLU A 77 5.64 -4.53 -11.47
CA GLU A 77 6.56 -3.43 -11.16
C GLU A 77 7.94 -3.66 -11.74
N GLY A 78 8.68 -2.55 -11.93
CA GLY A 78 10.07 -2.63 -12.35
C GLY A 78 11.07 -2.93 -11.22
N PHE A 79 10.84 -2.39 -10.01
CA PHE A 79 11.86 -2.42 -8.95
C PHE A 79 11.34 -2.58 -7.51
N GLY A 80 10.03 -2.51 -7.26
CA GLY A 80 9.52 -2.61 -5.89
C GLY A 80 9.96 -1.50 -4.92
N ILE A 81 10.41 -0.33 -5.41
CA ILE A 81 10.88 0.78 -4.55
C ILE A 81 9.93 1.10 -3.37
N PRO A 82 8.59 1.20 -3.56
CA PRO A 82 7.69 1.46 -2.43
C PRO A 82 7.70 0.38 -1.35
N VAL A 83 7.96 -0.88 -1.72
CA VAL A 83 8.12 -1.98 -0.77
C VAL A 83 9.39 -1.78 0.06
N ILE A 84 10.51 -1.45 -0.58
CA ILE A 84 11.77 -1.18 0.10
C ILE A 84 11.64 0.01 1.07
N GLU A 85 11.01 1.10 0.63
CA GLU A 85 10.78 2.28 1.47
C GLU A 85 9.92 1.95 2.71
N ALA A 86 8.89 1.11 2.55
CA ALA A 86 8.04 0.68 3.65
C ALA A 86 8.80 -0.18 4.67
N ILE A 87 9.62 -1.12 4.19
CA ILE A 87 10.49 -1.94 5.05
C ILE A 87 11.47 -1.06 5.81
N GLN A 88 12.12 -0.12 5.14
CA GLN A 88 13.04 0.83 5.77
C GLN A 88 12.35 1.75 6.79
N SER A 89 11.04 1.96 6.64
CA SER A 89 10.22 2.69 7.60
C SER A 89 9.75 1.83 8.78
N GLY A 90 10.10 0.54 8.81
CA GLY A 90 9.71 -0.39 9.88
C GLY A 90 8.29 -0.93 9.75
N LEU A 91 7.67 -0.80 8.58
CA LEU A 91 6.31 -1.30 8.36
C LEU A 91 6.32 -2.79 8.00
N PRO A 92 5.39 -3.58 8.57
CA PRO A 92 5.00 -4.84 7.97
C PRO A 92 4.50 -4.63 6.55
N VAL A 93 5.07 -5.35 5.59
CA VAL A 93 4.69 -5.26 4.18
C VAL A 93 3.86 -6.47 3.77
N VAL A 94 2.76 -6.20 3.07
CA VAL A 94 1.97 -7.19 2.34
C VAL A 94 1.99 -6.81 0.85
N ALA A 95 2.63 -7.62 0.03
CA ALA A 95 2.76 -7.40 -1.40
C ALA A 95 2.06 -8.49 -2.22
N ALA A 96 1.77 -8.23 -3.49
CA ALA A 96 1.32 -9.30 -4.37
C ALA A 96 2.49 -10.25 -4.73
N THR A 97 2.18 -11.52 -5.01
CA THR A 97 3.09 -12.46 -5.65
C THR A 97 3.28 -12.10 -7.13
N GLY A 98 4.45 -12.47 -7.65
CA GLY A 98 4.87 -12.20 -9.01
C GLY A 98 5.50 -10.82 -9.18
N SER A 99 6.29 -10.70 -10.26
CA SER A 99 7.14 -9.54 -10.56
C SER A 99 8.39 -9.50 -9.67
N CYS A 100 8.83 -8.29 -9.28
CA CYS A 100 10.06 -8.04 -8.51
C CYS A 100 9.79 -7.84 -7.00
N LEU A 101 8.57 -8.11 -6.55
CA LEU A 101 8.13 -7.72 -5.20
C LEU A 101 8.67 -8.65 -4.14
N GLU A 102 8.84 -9.93 -4.46
CA GLU A 102 9.46 -10.92 -3.58
C GLU A 102 10.95 -10.62 -3.34
N GLU A 103 11.70 -10.25 -4.38
CA GLU A 103 13.11 -9.87 -4.19
C GLU A 103 13.25 -8.55 -3.43
N ALA A 104 12.38 -7.57 -3.72
CA ALA A 104 12.39 -6.27 -3.04
C ALA A 104 11.93 -6.37 -1.57
N GLY A 105 10.97 -7.26 -1.28
CA GLY A 105 10.34 -7.40 0.02
C GLY A 105 11.05 -8.36 0.98
N GLY A 106 11.83 -9.30 0.44
CA GLY A 106 12.57 -10.29 1.22
C GLY A 106 11.69 -11.25 2.04
N PRO A 107 12.30 -12.11 2.87
CA PRO A 107 11.60 -13.22 3.53
C PRO A 107 10.68 -12.80 4.69
N HIS A 108 10.75 -11.55 5.14
CA HIS A 108 9.97 -11.04 6.27
C HIS A 108 8.66 -10.35 5.85
N SER A 109 8.44 -10.17 4.55
CA SER A 109 7.19 -9.64 4.00
C SER A 109 6.18 -10.75 3.75
N PHE A 110 4.90 -10.40 3.69
CA PHE A 110 3.82 -11.31 3.33
C PHE A 110 3.49 -11.15 1.84
N TYR A 111 3.30 -12.26 1.14
CA TYR A 111 2.96 -12.28 -0.28
C TYR A 111 1.61 -12.93 -0.50
N VAL A 112 0.77 -12.31 -1.32
CA VAL A 112 -0.59 -12.76 -1.60
C VAL A 112 -0.86 -12.78 -3.09
N ASP A 113 -1.72 -13.69 -3.54
CA ASP A 113 -2.14 -13.70 -4.94
C ASP A 113 -2.85 -12.37 -5.30
N PRO A 114 -2.54 -11.73 -6.45
CA PRO A 114 -3.13 -10.46 -6.84
C PRO A 114 -4.64 -10.52 -7.15
N ASP A 115 -5.25 -11.70 -7.15
CA ASP A 115 -6.69 -11.91 -7.27
C ASP A 115 -7.36 -12.34 -5.96
N ASP A 116 -6.59 -12.55 -4.89
CA ASP A 116 -7.10 -13.05 -3.61
C ASP A 116 -7.27 -11.95 -2.55
N SER A 117 -8.48 -11.39 -2.51
CA SER A 117 -8.84 -10.40 -1.48
C SER A 117 -8.94 -11.00 -0.07
N GLU A 118 -9.17 -12.30 0.06
CA GLU A 118 -9.28 -12.97 1.35
C GLU A 118 -7.89 -13.21 1.94
N GLY A 119 -6.98 -13.77 1.15
CA GLY A 119 -5.57 -13.88 1.51
C GLY A 119 -4.95 -12.52 1.83
N LEU A 120 -5.30 -11.47 1.09
CA LEU A 120 -4.86 -10.10 1.42
C LEU A 120 -5.36 -9.65 2.80
N ARG A 121 -6.63 -9.91 3.15
CA ARG A 121 -7.16 -9.62 4.49
C ARG A 121 -6.37 -10.36 5.57
N GLU A 122 -6.16 -11.65 5.39
CA GLU A 122 -5.44 -12.48 6.36
C GLU A 122 -4.00 -12.03 6.55
N ALA A 123 -3.29 -11.75 5.46
CA ALA A 123 -1.92 -11.26 5.49
C ALA A 123 -1.79 -9.89 6.19
N VAL A 124 -2.79 -9.02 6.02
CA VAL A 124 -2.84 -7.73 6.74
C VAL A 124 -3.07 -7.92 8.24
N LEU A 125 -3.88 -8.89 8.67
CA LEU A 125 -4.18 -9.09 10.09
C LEU A 125 -3.04 -9.76 10.87
N LYS A 126 -2.23 -10.61 10.21
CA LYS A 126 -1.11 -11.32 10.85
C LYS A 126 -0.12 -10.43 11.61
N PRO A 127 0.38 -9.31 11.04
CA PRO A 127 1.34 -8.46 11.74
C PRO A 127 0.71 -7.46 12.72
N LEU A 128 -0.62 -7.30 12.70
CA LEU A 128 -1.27 -6.33 13.59
C LEU A 128 -1.31 -6.87 15.02
N PRO A 129 -0.99 -6.04 16.04
CA PRO A 129 -1.09 -6.47 17.42
C PRO A 129 -2.55 -6.79 17.75
N SER A 130 -2.78 -7.93 18.40
CA SER A 130 -4.08 -8.31 18.95
C SER A 130 -4.65 -7.16 19.78
N ALA A 131 -5.97 -6.98 19.73
CA ALA A 131 -6.71 -5.80 20.17
C ALA A 131 -6.70 -5.54 21.71
N THR A 132 -5.62 -5.88 22.41
CA THR A 132 -5.49 -5.79 23.88
C THR A 132 -4.85 -4.48 24.37
N ALA A 133 -4.39 -3.58 23.49
CA ALA A 133 -3.92 -2.26 23.90
C ALA A 133 -5.05 -1.22 23.77
N SER A 134 -5.59 -0.81 24.92
CA SER A 134 -6.75 0.06 25.17
C SER A 134 -6.61 1.53 24.74
N CYS A 135 -5.85 1.84 23.69
CA CYS A 135 -5.75 3.20 23.17
C CYS A 135 -6.59 3.34 21.89
N PRO A 136 -7.61 4.21 21.85
CA PRO A 136 -8.38 4.49 20.63
C PRO A 136 -7.52 5.31 19.66
N ARG A 137 -6.46 4.70 19.12
CA ARG A 137 -5.77 5.23 17.94
C ARG A 137 -6.57 4.76 16.73
N HIS A 138 -6.95 5.69 15.86
CA HIS A 138 -7.46 5.34 14.54
C HIS A 138 -6.38 4.53 13.82
N ARG A 139 -6.62 3.23 13.63
CA ARG A 139 -5.68 2.31 13.01
C ARG A 139 -5.70 2.53 11.51
N SER A 140 -4.54 2.77 10.90
CA SER A 140 -4.47 3.08 9.47
C SER A 140 -3.56 2.12 8.72
N ILE A 141 -4.03 1.62 7.58
CA ILE A 141 -3.26 0.84 6.60
C ILE A 141 -2.96 1.77 5.43
N SER A 142 -1.71 1.80 5.00
CA SER A 142 -1.31 2.60 3.85
C SER A 142 -1.16 1.72 2.61
N ALA A 143 -1.72 2.17 1.49
CA ALA A 143 -1.47 1.60 0.17
C ALA A 143 -0.93 2.69 -0.75
N ALA A 144 0.36 2.62 -1.10
CA ALA A 144 0.93 3.57 -2.03
C ALA A 144 0.71 3.10 -3.48
N SER A 145 0.33 4.02 -4.36
CA SER A 145 0.19 3.76 -5.80
C SER A 145 1.28 4.44 -6.64
N ARG A 146 2.30 5.02 -6.00
CA ARG A 146 3.34 5.78 -6.69
C ARG A 146 4.49 4.89 -7.12
N MET A 147 4.89 5.05 -8.38
CA MET A 147 6.18 4.68 -8.92
C MET A 147 7.15 5.82 -8.57
N ALA A 148 8.29 5.53 -7.93
CA ALA A 148 9.41 6.45 -7.94
C ALA A 148 9.96 6.44 -9.38
N THR A 149 9.66 7.46 -10.16
CA THR A 149 10.30 7.64 -11.47
C THR A 149 11.76 7.99 -11.22
N TRP A 150 12.66 7.06 -11.55
CA TRP A 150 14.09 7.33 -11.70
C TRP A 150 14.24 8.38 -12.81
N ARG A 151 14.38 9.64 -12.42
CA ARG A 151 15.04 10.65 -13.23
C ARG A 151 15.93 11.44 -12.27
N ASP A 152 17.21 11.46 -12.61
CA ASP A 152 18.32 12.20 -12.00
C ASP A 152 19.23 11.48 -10.98
N ARG A 153 19.70 10.27 -11.31
CA ARG A 153 20.99 9.78 -10.76
C ARG A 153 21.84 8.99 -11.76
N CYS A 154 21.87 9.42 -13.02
CA CYS A 154 22.79 8.91 -14.05
C CYS A 154 23.68 10.00 -14.70
N SER A 155 23.87 11.17 -14.08
CA SER A 155 24.80 12.17 -14.59
C SER A 155 25.58 12.84 -13.46
N THR A 156 26.53 12.11 -12.87
CA THR A 156 27.85 12.60 -12.35
C THR A 156 28.50 11.52 -11.49
N ALA A 157 29.13 10.54 -12.13
CA ALA A 157 30.18 9.72 -11.51
C ALA A 157 31.03 9.08 -12.63
N THR A 158 31.71 9.92 -13.41
CA THR A 158 32.84 9.50 -14.24
C THR A 158 33.81 10.68 -14.42
N ARG A 159 34.58 10.93 -13.37
CA ARG A 159 35.93 11.52 -13.27
C ARG A 159 36.36 11.03 -11.86
N GLU A 160 37.38 10.20 -11.67
CA GLU A 160 38.71 10.09 -12.28
C GLU A 160 39.11 8.63 -12.49
#